data_AF-A0A846YHR8-F1
#
_entry.id   AF-A0A846YHR8-F1
#
_cell.length_a   1.000
_cell.length_b   1.000
_cell.length_c   1.000
_cell.angle_alpha   90.00
_cell.angle_beta   90.00
_cell.angle_gamma   90.00
#
_symmetry.space_group_name_H-M   'P 1'
#
loop_
_entity.id
_entity.type
_entity.pdbx_description
1 polymer ?
#
loop_
_entity_poly.entity_id
_entity_poly.type
_entity_poly.pdbx_seq_one_letter_code
_entity_poly.pdbx_strand_id
1 'polypeptide(L)'
;MNAALPPTGAATTDEPDVRTATLRRLLRDPQAVATAGLLLVLVVLGLAAPVLAGHDPNFASLDAINADIGTPGFPLGGDQNGRDIFARLLHSINTSVVSALIGTGIALVIGVGSGLAGGYFGTRTRVVTEWVFNLIMTFPGLLLLIVLMPVTHGDFRFTMAIFGVLLSPAVYRITRNQVLGVKNELFVDAARVSGLPDRRILARHVLFVVRGPIIIATAFLAGSAIGVQAGLAFLGVGSSTVPSFGAMIADGFINLYVEPLQFVWPSLGLGIMTASLVLFGNALRDTLEGPCHKPAKAPGATRIRALPCSDSPDSPALLTVQGLTIAYPSPSGNLREVVSDVSFHLDAGETLGLVGESGSGKTQTAFAVLGVLPPEAVVTAGSITLDGYELLGRGEKQLRTVRGRDIAYVPQEPMTNLDPSVTIGSQLAEGVRAATPMSRRAARQRVIALLGQVGIQDPRRVFASYPHQISGGMAQRVLIAGAVASRPRILIADEPTTALDVTVQAEILDLLRDLQQQLGMAVLLVTHNFGVVADLCDRVAVMRRGTIVECGDTASLFTEPRHEYTRMLLDSILDGSTARTDPPSGRYAEVSGPTTIAAE
;
A
#
# COMPACT_ATOMS: atom_id res chain seq x y z
N MET A 1 -30.13 -50.72 -11.20
CA MET A 1 -29.49 -50.56 -12.53
C MET A 1 -28.66 -49.29 -12.44
N ASN A 2 -27.34 -49.47 -12.35
CA ASN A 2 -26.36 -48.40 -12.17
C ASN A 2 -26.35 -47.46 -13.37
N ALA A 3 -26.51 -46.16 -13.15
CA ALA A 3 -26.14 -45.14 -14.12
C ALA A 3 -25.05 -44.27 -13.48
N ALA A 4 -23.84 -44.44 -13.99
CA ALA A 4 -22.62 -43.80 -13.55
C ALA A 4 -22.65 -42.29 -13.83
N LEU A 5 -22.19 -41.52 -12.84
CA LEU A 5 -21.81 -40.11 -13.01
C LEU A 5 -20.58 -40.02 -13.95
N PRO A 6 -20.52 -39.03 -14.85
CA PRO A 6 -19.35 -38.82 -15.70
C PRO A 6 -18.17 -38.32 -14.84
N PRO A 7 -16.91 -38.66 -15.19
CA PRO A 7 -15.75 -38.25 -14.44
C PRO A 7 -15.52 -36.74 -14.60
N THR A 8 -15.43 -36.04 -13.47
CA THR A 8 -14.91 -34.68 -13.38
C THR A 8 -13.45 -34.69 -13.80
N GLY A 9 -13.19 -34.31 -15.06
CA GLY A 9 -11.85 -33.98 -15.51
C GLY A 9 -11.32 -32.82 -14.67
N ALA A 10 -10.36 -33.10 -13.80
CA ALA A 10 -9.56 -32.10 -13.15
C ALA A 10 -8.79 -31.35 -14.25
N ALA A 11 -9.29 -30.17 -14.63
CA ALA A 11 -8.48 -29.20 -15.37
C ALA A 11 -7.38 -28.75 -14.41
N THR A 12 -6.19 -29.33 -14.57
CA THR A 12 -4.96 -28.81 -13.99
C THR A 12 -4.71 -27.44 -14.62
N THR A 13 -5.22 -26.39 -13.99
CA THR A 13 -4.73 -25.03 -14.24
C THR A 13 -3.29 -25.02 -13.76
N ASP A 14 -2.37 -25.07 -14.72
CA ASP A 14 -0.95 -24.85 -14.53
C ASP A 14 -0.79 -23.39 -14.08
N GLU A 15 -1.00 -23.13 -12.78
CA GLU A 15 -0.70 -21.84 -12.18
C GLU A 15 0.80 -21.61 -12.36
N PRO A 16 1.23 -20.54 -13.07
CA PRO A 16 2.64 -20.25 -13.18
C PRO A 16 3.20 -20.04 -11.77
N ASP A 17 4.09 -20.93 -11.37
CA ASP A 17 4.73 -20.96 -10.06
C ASP A 17 5.18 -19.54 -9.68
N VAL A 18 4.62 -18.96 -8.62
CA VAL A 18 4.78 -17.53 -8.24
C VAL A 18 6.27 -17.11 -8.18
N ARG A 19 7.16 -18.08 -7.93
CA ARG A 19 8.62 -17.93 -7.95
C ARG A 19 9.19 -17.61 -9.35
N THR A 20 8.65 -18.20 -10.40
CA THR A 20 9.06 -17.92 -11.79
C THR A 20 8.62 -16.53 -12.24
N ALA A 21 7.49 -16.03 -11.73
CA ALA A 21 6.99 -14.69 -12.01
C ALA A 21 7.86 -13.59 -11.36
N THR A 22 8.30 -13.76 -10.11
CA THR A 22 9.18 -12.80 -9.43
C THR A 22 10.59 -12.79 -10.02
N LEU A 23 11.18 -13.96 -10.32
CA LEU A 23 12.49 -14.03 -10.96
C LEU A 23 12.49 -13.36 -12.34
N ARG A 24 11.45 -13.60 -13.14
CA ARG A 24 11.29 -12.97 -14.46
C ARG A 24 11.08 -11.45 -14.36
N ARG A 25 10.46 -10.95 -13.29
CA ARG A 25 10.31 -9.51 -13.02
C ARG A 25 11.64 -8.88 -12.63
N LEU A 26 12.40 -9.52 -11.75
CA LEU A 26 13.74 -9.06 -11.35
C LEU A 26 14.70 -8.99 -12.55
N LEU A 27 14.64 -9.98 -13.44
CA LEU A 27 15.45 -9.99 -14.67
C LEU A 27 15.03 -8.93 -15.72
N ARG A 28 13.88 -8.28 -15.55
CA ARG A 28 13.40 -7.20 -16.43
C ARG A 28 13.69 -5.81 -15.88
N ASP A 29 14.05 -5.69 -14.61
CA ASP A 29 14.46 -4.43 -14.01
C ASP A 29 15.94 -4.14 -14.34
N PRO A 30 16.24 -3.07 -15.10
CA PRO A 30 17.61 -2.77 -15.52
C PRO A 30 18.53 -2.45 -14.34
N GLN A 31 18.02 -1.84 -13.26
CA GLN A 31 18.81 -1.54 -12.07
C GLN A 31 19.13 -2.83 -11.30
N ALA A 32 18.15 -3.74 -11.17
CA ALA A 32 18.36 -5.04 -10.52
C ALA A 32 19.41 -5.87 -11.27
N VAL A 33 19.32 -5.94 -12.60
CA VAL A 33 20.26 -6.71 -13.43
C VAL A 33 21.67 -6.14 -13.37
N ALA A 34 21.81 -4.81 -13.48
CA ALA A 34 23.12 -4.16 -13.43
C ALA A 34 23.82 -4.36 -12.08
N THR A 35 23.10 -4.13 -10.98
CA THR A 35 23.65 -4.26 -9.62
C THR A 35 23.91 -5.70 -9.21
N ALA A 36 23.03 -6.64 -9.59
CA ALA A 36 23.25 -8.06 -9.38
C ALA A 36 24.45 -8.58 -10.20
N GLY A 37 24.57 -8.15 -11.46
CA GLY A 37 25.70 -8.48 -12.32
C GLY A 37 27.02 -7.99 -11.74
N LEU A 38 27.05 -6.75 -11.24
CA LEU A 38 28.24 -6.17 -10.61
C LEU A 38 28.64 -6.90 -9.32
N LEU A 39 27.68 -7.24 -8.45
CA LEU A 39 27.94 -8.05 -7.25
C LEU A 39 28.43 -9.45 -7.62
N LEU A 40 27.85 -10.08 -8.64
CA LEU A 40 28.30 -11.39 -9.13
C LEU A 40 29.75 -11.33 -9.63
N VAL A 41 30.10 -10.31 -10.42
CA VAL A 41 31.47 -10.09 -10.89
C VAL A 41 32.42 -9.93 -9.71
N LEU A 42 32.08 -9.12 -8.71
CA LEU A 42 32.91 -8.95 -7.51
C LEU A 42 33.12 -10.28 -6.77
N VAL A 43 32.06 -11.04 -6.53
CA VAL A 43 32.15 -12.36 -5.88
C VAL A 43 33.03 -13.32 -6.68
N VAL A 44 32.87 -13.36 -8.01
CA VAL A 44 33.70 -14.20 -8.89
C VAL A 44 35.16 -13.77 -8.84
N LEU A 45 35.45 -12.47 -8.86
CA LEU A 45 36.81 -11.93 -8.71
C LEU A 45 37.43 -12.31 -7.36
N GLY A 46 36.66 -12.24 -6.27
CA GLY A 46 37.11 -12.68 -4.95
C GLY A 46 37.41 -14.18 -4.90
N LEU A 47 36.52 -15.03 -5.44
CA LEU A 47 36.74 -16.48 -5.48
C LEU A 47 37.93 -16.87 -6.38
N ALA A 48 38.13 -16.14 -7.48
CA ALA A 48 39.25 -16.34 -8.39
C ALA A 48 40.55 -15.66 -7.91
N ALA A 49 40.55 -14.98 -6.76
CA ALA A 49 41.71 -14.26 -6.23
C ALA A 49 42.99 -15.11 -6.15
N PRO A 50 42.97 -16.38 -5.69
CA PRO A 50 44.19 -17.20 -5.62
C PRO A 50 44.81 -17.48 -6.99
N VAL A 51 44.02 -17.46 -8.06
CA VAL A 51 44.48 -17.73 -9.43
C VAL A 51 44.88 -16.42 -10.13
N LEU A 52 44.15 -15.33 -9.89
CA LEU A 52 44.35 -14.04 -10.54
C LEU A 52 45.49 -13.22 -9.93
N ALA A 53 45.76 -13.35 -8.63
CA ALA A 53 46.74 -12.54 -7.92
C ALA A 53 48.20 -12.88 -8.26
N GLY A 54 48.48 -14.09 -8.77
CA GLY A 54 49.83 -14.56 -9.11
C GLY A 54 50.77 -14.81 -7.90
N HIS A 55 50.58 -14.10 -6.78
CA HIS A 55 51.35 -14.20 -5.54
C HIS A 55 50.45 -14.22 -4.30
N ASP A 56 51.02 -14.61 -3.16
CA ASP A 56 50.35 -14.48 -1.86
C ASP A 56 50.04 -13.00 -1.55
N PRO A 57 48.87 -12.63 -1.00
CA PRO A 57 48.53 -11.23 -0.73
C PRO A 57 49.39 -10.56 0.35
N ASN A 58 50.22 -11.31 1.08
CA ASN A 58 51.22 -10.80 2.01
C ASN A 58 52.65 -10.96 1.48
N PHE A 59 52.84 -11.44 0.25
CA PHE A 59 54.14 -11.40 -0.40
C PHE A 59 54.60 -9.94 -0.50
N ALA A 60 55.80 -9.67 0.02
CA ALA A 60 56.40 -8.35 0.06
C ALA A 60 57.76 -8.39 -0.64
N SER A 61 57.98 -7.47 -1.57
CA SER A 61 59.26 -7.30 -2.27
C SER A 61 59.85 -5.93 -1.95
N LEU A 62 61.13 -5.88 -1.57
CA LEU A 62 61.84 -4.63 -1.29
C LEU A 62 61.97 -3.75 -2.54
N ASP A 63 62.05 -4.37 -3.73
CA ASP A 63 62.15 -3.66 -5.00
C ASP A 63 60.80 -3.08 -5.47
N ALA A 64 59.70 -3.44 -4.79
CA ALA A 64 58.35 -3.03 -5.16
C ALA A 64 57.70 -2.05 -4.14
N ILE A 65 58.48 -1.51 -3.20
CA ILE A 65 57.99 -0.51 -2.24
C ILE A 65 57.52 0.73 -3.01
N ASN A 66 56.25 1.09 -2.86
CA ASN A 66 55.63 2.20 -3.60
C ASN A 66 55.80 2.09 -5.12
N ALA A 67 55.81 0.86 -5.66
CA ALA A 67 55.95 0.67 -7.10
C ALA A 67 54.79 1.29 -7.88
N ASP A 68 55.12 1.92 -9.01
CA ASP A 68 54.16 2.53 -9.92
C ASP A 68 53.19 1.50 -10.52
N ILE A 69 52.04 2.01 -10.97
CA ILE A 69 51.02 1.23 -11.69
C ILE A 69 51.65 0.62 -12.95
N GLY A 70 51.44 -0.67 -13.17
CA GLY A 70 51.95 -1.40 -14.34
C GLY A 70 53.36 -1.99 -14.17
N THR A 71 53.95 -1.90 -12.97
CA THR A 71 55.18 -2.62 -12.65
C THR A 71 55.01 -4.13 -12.88
N PRO A 72 55.96 -4.84 -13.52
CA PRO A 72 55.81 -6.27 -13.79
C PRO A 72 55.54 -7.08 -12.51
N GLY A 73 54.42 -7.81 -12.48
CA GLY A 73 53.97 -8.56 -11.30
C GLY A 73 53.14 -7.76 -10.29
N PHE A 74 52.99 -6.44 -10.46
CA PHE A 74 52.23 -5.52 -9.60
C PHE A 74 51.28 -4.65 -10.46
N PRO A 75 50.15 -5.20 -10.95
CA PRO A 75 49.29 -4.52 -11.93
C PRO A 75 48.77 -3.16 -11.48
N LEU A 76 48.44 -3.03 -10.19
CA LEU A 76 47.98 -1.78 -9.57
C LEU A 76 49.06 -1.08 -8.73
N GLY A 77 50.32 -1.52 -8.86
CA GLY A 77 51.43 -1.03 -8.07
C GLY A 77 51.62 -1.76 -6.73
N GLY A 78 52.70 -1.40 -6.03
CA GLY A 78 53.06 -1.92 -4.72
C GLY A 78 52.71 -0.93 -3.60
N ASP A 79 52.29 -1.44 -2.44
CA ASP A 79 52.04 -0.62 -1.26
C ASP A 79 53.35 -0.15 -0.58
N GLN A 80 53.21 0.64 0.49
CA GLN A 80 54.35 1.12 1.31
C GLN A 80 55.23 0.00 1.90
N ASN A 81 54.73 -1.24 1.92
CA ASN A 81 55.44 -2.41 2.41
C ASN A 81 55.91 -3.33 1.26
N GLY A 82 55.76 -2.91 0.00
CA GLY A 82 56.14 -3.68 -1.18
C GLY A 82 55.21 -4.84 -1.52
N ARG A 83 53.95 -4.80 -1.06
CA ARG A 83 52.93 -5.84 -1.33
C ARG A 83 52.04 -5.44 -2.50
N ASP A 84 51.56 -6.41 -3.28
CA ASP A 84 50.70 -6.14 -4.43
C ASP A 84 49.30 -5.66 -4.01
N ILE A 85 48.97 -4.43 -4.43
CA ILE A 85 47.68 -3.79 -4.19
C ILE A 85 46.56 -4.56 -4.89
N PHE A 86 46.80 -5.11 -6.09
CA PHE A 86 45.79 -5.87 -6.83
C PHE A 86 45.45 -7.18 -6.15
N ALA A 87 46.46 -7.99 -5.78
CA ALA A 87 46.29 -9.20 -5.00
C ALA A 87 45.51 -8.95 -3.70
N ARG A 88 45.90 -7.92 -2.93
CA ARG A 88 45.24 -7.57 -1.66
C ARG A 88 43.80 -7.10 -1.87
N LEU A 89 43.52 -6.38 -2.96
CA LEU A 89 42.17 -5.91 -3.30
C LEU A 89 41.22 -7.08 -3.60
N LEU A 90 41.67 -8.06 -4.39
CA LEU A 90 40.87 -9.26 -4.70
C LEU A 90 40.56 -10.07 -3.43
N HIS A 91 41.54 -10.27 -2.55
CA HIS A 91 41.34 -10.99 -1.29
C HIS A 91 40.43 -10.22 -0.31
N SER A 92 40.46 -8.88 -0.35
CA SER A 92 39.60 -8.03 0.48
C SER A 92 38.11 -8.21 0.16
N ILE A 93 37.75 -8.55 -1.09
CA ILE A 93 36.38 -8.87 -1.46
C ILE A 93 35.86 -10.06 -0.65
N ASN A 94 36.66 -11.12 -0.49
CA ASN A 94 36.26 -12.30 0.30
C ASN A 94 36.04 -11.93 1.77
N THR A 95 36.94 -11.13 2.36
CA THR A 95 36.80 -10.65 3.74
C THR A 95 35.49 -9.90 3.93
N SER A 96 35.13 -9.00 3.01
CA SER A 96 33.87 -8.25 3.06
C SER A 96 32.64 -9.13 2.83
N VAL A 97 32.67 -10.08 1.89
CA VAL A 97 31.56 -11.03 1.65
C VAL A 97 31.32 -11.89 2.88
N VAL A 98 32.37 -12.48 3.47
CA VAL A 98 32.25 -13.30 4.68
C VAL A 98 31.73 -12.48 5.85
N SER A 99 32.20 -11.24 5.99
CA SER A 99 31.72 -10.32 7.05
C SER A 99 30.24 -10.00 6.91
N ALA A 100 29.79 -9.71 5.68
CA ALA A 100 28.39 -9.47 5.36
C ALA A 100 27.52 -10.69 5.69
N LEU A 101 27.95 -11.89 5.29
CA LEU A 101 27.19 -13.13 5.50
C LEU A 101 27.07 -13.48 6.99
N ILE A 102 28.17 -13.42 7.75
CA ILE A 102 28.17 -13.76 9.18
C ILE A 102 27.36 -12.72 9.96
N GLY A 103 27.69 -11.43 9.82
CA GLY A 103 27.05 -10.36 10.58
C GLY A 103 25.56 -10.28 10.31
N THR A 104 25.17 -10.33 9.04
CA THR A 104 23.74 -10.25 8.66
C THR A 104 23.00 -11.54 8.98
N GLY A 105 23.61 -12.70 8.74
CA GLY A 105 22.99 -13.99 9.02
C GLY A 105 22.62 -14.15 10.50
N ILE A 106 23.54 -13.82 11.40
CA ILE A 106 23.29 -13.87 12.85
C ILE A 106 22.23 -12.84 13.25
N ALA A 107 22.32 -11.61 12.73
CA ALA A 107 21.33 -10.56 12.99
C ALA A 107 19.91 -10.99 12.57
N LEU A 108 19.78 -11.64 11.41
CA LEU A 108 18.51 -12.15 10.89
C LEU A 108 17.97 -13.31 11.71
N VAL A 109 18.80 -14.31 12.03
CA VAL A 109 18.36 -15.48 12.81
C VAL A 109 17.83 -15.05 14.17
N ILE A 110 18.57 -14.21 14.89
CA ILE A 110 18.18 -13.72 16.22
C ILE A 110 17.01 -12.75 16.11
N GLY A 111 17.14 -11.73 15.26
CA GLY A 111 16.17 -10.65 15.17
C GLY A 111 14.81 -11.07 14.60
N VAL A 112 14.79 -11.85 13.51
CA VAL A 112 13.53 -12.34 12.94
C VAL A 112 12.87 -13.34 13.89
N GLY A 113 13.64 -14.30 14.43
CA GLY A 113 13.10 -15.31 15.35
C GLY A 113 12.46 -14.68 16.58
N SER A 114 13.18 -13.79 17.27
CA SER A 114 12.65 -13.10 18.44
C SER A 114 11.59 -12.05 18.10
N GLY A 115 11.66 -11.42 16.92
CA GLY A 115 10.69 -10.42 16.48
C GLY A 115 9.33 -11.04 16.13
N LEU A 116 9.33 -12.19 15.46
CA LEU A 116 8.13 -12.99 15.25
C LEU A 116 7.52 -13.42 16.58
N ALA A 117 8.35 -13.92 17.51
CA ALA A 117 7.87 -14.36 18.81
C ALA A 117 7.31 -13.20 19.65
N GLY A 118 8.05 -12.10 19.78
CA GLY A 118 7.64 -10.93 20.57
C GLY A 118 6.49 -10.13 19.96
N GLY A 119 6.26 -10.25 18.65
CA GLY A 119 5.11 -9.65 17.96
C GLY A 119 3.84 -10.49 18.06
N TYR A 120 3.97 -11.81 17.88
CA TYR A 120 2.82 -12.72 17.76
C TYR A 120 2.29 -13.21 19.11
N PHE A 121 3.18 -13.59 20.04
CA PHE A 121 2.76 -14.14 21.33
C PHE A 121 2.37 -13.04 22.33
N GLY A 122 1.73 -13.45 23.43
CA GLY A 122 1.11 -12.54 24.40
C GLY A 122 2.09 -11.58 25.11
N THR A 123 1.52 -10.68 25.91
CA THR A 123 2.22 -9.52 26.52
C THR A 123 3.52 -9.88 27.26
N ARG A 124 3.60 -11.03 27.93
CA ARG A 124 4.82 -11.47 28.65
C ARG A 124 6.01 -11.67 27.71
N THR A 125 5.81 -12.36 26.58
CA THR A 125 6.88 -12.62 25.60
C THR A 125 7.38 -11.32 24.96
N ARG A 126 6.47 -10.39 24.67
CA ARG A 126 6.79 -9.05 24.18
C ARG A 126 7.67 -8.29 25.17
N VAL A 127 7.29 -8.25 26.44
CA VAL A 127 8.06 -7.52 27.48
C VAL A 127 9.46 -8.11 27.64
N VAL A 128 9.59 -9.44 27.69
CA VAL A 128 10.90 -10.10 27.84
C VAL A 128 11.79 -9.82 26.63
N THR A 129 11.28 -10.04 25.42
CA THR A 129 12.06 -9.80 24.20
C THR A 129 12.46 -8.33 24.07
N GLU A 130 11.53 -7.40 24.31
CA GLU A 130 11.82 -5.96 24.28
C GLU A 130 12.87 -5.55 25.30
N TRP A 131 12.83 -6.09 26.53
CA TRP A 131 13.86 -5.84 27.53
C TRP A 131 15.24 -6.35 27.10
N VAL A 132 15.33 -7.58 26.55
CA VAL A 132 16.60 -8.16 26.06
C VAL A 132 17.20 -7.31 24.94
N PHE A 133 16.42 -6.92 23.93
CA PHE A 133 16.96 -6.13 22.82
C PHE A 133 17.27 -4.68 23.20
N ASN A 134 16.53 -4.10 24.14
CA ASN A 134 16.88 -2.79 24.69
C ASN A 134 18.21 -2.87 25.47
N LEU A 135 18.45 -3.94 26.23
CA LEU A 135 19.73 -4.17 26.90
C LEU A 135 20.87 -4.28 25.88
N ILE A 136 20.72 -5.02 24.79
CA ILE A 136 21.74 -5.10 23.73
C ILE A 136 22.07 -3.70 23.18
N MET A 137 21.05 -2.86 22.95
CA MET A 137 21.23 -1.49 22.44
C MET A 137 21.90 -0.53 23.42
N THR A 138 21.99 -0.87 24.72
CA THR A 138 22.73 -0.04 25.68
C THR A 138 24.25 -0.11 25.50
N PHE A 139 24.74 -1.16 24.83
CA PHE A 139 26.17 -1.30 24.57
C PHE A 139 26.58 -0.50 23.32
N PRO A 140 27.60 0.38 23.41
CA PRO A 140 28.16 1.05 22.24
C PRO A 140 28.87 0.03 21.35
N GLY A 141 28.24 -0.34 20.24
CA GLY A 141 28.64 -1.50 19.43
C GLY A 141 30.10 -1.48 18.98
N LEU A 142 30.60 -0.36 18.45
CA LEU A 142 32.00 -0.24 18.00
C LEU A 142 32.99 -0.41 19.17
N LEU A 143 32.74 0.27 20.30
CA LEU A 143 33.59 0.20 21.48
C LEU A 143 33.64 -1.23 22.04
N LEU A 144 32.50 -1.92 22.07
CA LEU A 144 32.43 -3.30 22.53
C LEU A 144 33.26 -4.24 21.65
N LEU A 145 33.23 -4.06 20.32
CA LEU A 145 34.04 -4.86 19.39
C LEU A 145 35.54 -4.62 19.59
N ILE A 146 35.96 -3.37 19.83
CA ILE A 146 37.36 -3.03 20.13
C ILE A 146 37.80 -3.68 21.44
N VAL A 147 36.99 -3.58 22.50
CA VAL A 147 37.30 -4.16 23.81
C VAL A 147 37.37 -5.70 23.76
N LEU A 148 36.59 -6.34 22.88
CA LEU A 148 36.59 -7.80 22.70
C LEU A 148 37.65 -8.30 21.70
N MET A 149 38.50 -7.41 21.17
CA MET A 149 39.60 -7.80 20.27
C MET A 149 40.55 -8.84 20.87
N PRO A 150 40.99 -8.75 22.14
CA PRO A 150 41.88 -9.77 22.73
C PRO A 150 41.23 -11.16 22.82
N VAL A 151 39.91 -11.20 22.99
CA VAL A 151 39.13 -12.45 23.09
C VAL A 151 38.95 -13.10 21.72
N THR A 152 38.80 -12.29 20.67
CA THR A 152 38.63 -12.77 19.29
C THR A 152 39.94 -13.06 18.58
N HIS A 153 41.09 -12.80 19.23
CA HIS A 153 42.42 -12.94 18.64
C HIS A 153 42.61 -12.18 17.30
N GLY A 154 41.82 -11.13 17.08
CA GLY A 154 41.83 -10.37 15.82
C GLY A 154 41.19 -11.08 14.62
N ASP A 155 40.52 -12.22 14.81
CA ASP A 155 39.77 -12.89 13.75
C ASP A 155 38.42 -12.19 13.52
N PHE A 156 38.33 -11.55 12.35
CA PHE A 156 37.16 -10.78 11.93
C PHE A 156 35.87 -11.62 11.90
N ARG A 157 35.95 -12.94 11.74
CA ARG A 157 34.77 -13.83 11.72
C ARG A 157 34.04 -13.80 13.07
N PHE A 158 34.79 -13.89 14.17
CA PHE A 158 34.23 -13.80 15.52
C PHE A 158 33.76 -12.38 15.84
N THR A 159 34.53 -11.36 15.43
CA THR A 159 34.12 -9.96 15.58
C THR A 159 32.81 -9.67 14.85
N MET A 160 32.63 -10.21 13.64
CA MET A 160 31.39 -10.07 12.87
C MET A 160 30.23 -10.88 13.45
N ALA A 161 30.51 -12.02 14.10
CA ALA A 161 29.49 -12.76 14.82
C ALA A 161 28.92 -11.97 16.00
N ILE A 162 29.79 -11.33 16.80
CA ILE A 162 29.40 -10.43 17.88
C ILE A 162 28.65 -9.22 17.32
N PHE A 163 29.14 -8.64 16.21
CA PHE A 163 28.47 -7.53 15.56
C PHE A 163 27.07 -7.89 15.03
N GLY A 164 26.88 -9.11 14.53
CA GLY A 164 25.56 -9.62 14.14
C GLY A 164 24.56 -9.64 15.31
N VAL A 165 25.01 -10.02 16.51
CA VAL A 165 24.19 -9.91 17.73
C VAL A 165 23.84 -8.45 18.01
N LEU A 166 24.79 -7.52 17.86
CA LEU A 166 24.56 -6.08 18.06
C LEU A 166 23.60 -5.47 17.03
N LEU A 167 23.54 -6.03 15.81
CA LEU A 167 22.59 -5.60 14.77
C LEU A 167 21.20 -6.23 14.91
N SER A 168 21.07 -7.34 15.63
CA SER A 168 19.80 -8.05 15.82
C SER A 168 18.63 -7.21 16.38
N PRO A 169 18.82 -6.18 17.24
CA PRO A 169 17.74 -5.29 17.67
C PRO A 169 17.05 -4.55 16.52
N ALA A 170 17.78 -4.15 15.48
CA ALA A 170 17.20 -3.45 14.34
C ALA A 170 16.21 -4.38 13.59
N VAL A 171 16.62 -5.62 13.32
CA VAL A 171 15.79 -6.65 12.68
C VAL A 171 14.61 -7.03 13.58
N TYR A 172 14.84 -7.18 14.88
CA TYR A 172 13.80 -7.45 15.88
C TYR A 172 12.69 -6.41 15.83
N ARG A 173 13.03 -5.11 15.87
CA ARG A 173 12.04 -4.02 15.86
C ARG A 173 11.21 -4.00 14.57
N ILE A 174 11.86 -4.17 13.41
CA ILE A 174 11.19 -4.22 12.11
C ILE A 174 10.21 -5.40 12.09
N THR A 175 10.70 -6.60 12.40
CA THR A 175 9.89 -7.83 12.35
C THR A 175 8.72 -7.74 13.34
N ARG A 176 8.98 -7.33 14.58
CA ARG A 176 7.95 -7.20 15.63
C ARG A 176 6.85 -6.23 15.22
N ASN A 177 7.19 -5.05 14.75
CA ASN A 177 6.21 -4.02 14.41
C ASN A 177 5.31 -4.45 13.24
N GLN A 178 5.89 -5.12 12.24
CA GLN A 178 5.12 -5.68 11.12
C GLN A 178 4.20 -6.82 11.57
N VAL A 179 4.68 -7.72 12.42
CA VAL A 179 3.86 -8.80 12.99
C VAL A 179 2.70 -8.27 13.82
N LEU A 180 2.91 -7.20 14.60
CA LEU A 180 1.84 -6.57 15.38
C LEU A 180 0.71 -6.02 14.49
N GLY A 181 1.03 -5.52 13.29
CA GLY A 181 0.03 -5.08 12.31
C GLY A 181 -0.74 -6.25 11.69
N VAL A 182 -0.07 -7.39 11.46
CA VAL A 182 -0.65 -8.53 10.73
C VAL A 182 -1.37 -9.54 11.65
N LYS A 183 -1.01 -9.64 12.93
CA LYS A 183 -1.48 -10.75 13.79
C LYS A 183 -2.99 -10.78 14.06
N ASN A 184 -3.69 -9.65 13.87
CA ASN A 184 -5.14 -9.52 14.07
C ASN A 184 -5.90 -9.47 12.74
N GLU A 185 -5.24 -9.82 11.63
CA GLU A 185 -5.89 -9.90 10.32
C GLU A 185 -6.82 -11.11 10.23
N LEU A 186 -7.92 -10.96 9.48
CA LEU A 186 -8.97 -11.97 9.37
C LEU A 186 -8.46 -13.35 8.92
N PHE A 187 -7.43 -13.39 8.07
CA PHE A 187 -6.85 -14.65 7.60
C PHE A 187 -6.01 -15.37 8.68
N VAL A 188 -5.44 -14.63 9.63
CA VAL A 188 -4.70 -15.20 10.78
C VAL A 188 -5.70 -15.75 11.79
N ASP A 189 -6.79 -15.04 12.05
CA ASP A 189 -7.87 -15.50 12.92
C ASP A 189 -8.58 -16.72 12.34
N ALA A 190 -8.87 -16.73 11.04
CA ALA A 190 -9.43 -17.89 10.35
C ALA A 190 -8.50 -19.13 10.48
N ALA A 191 -7.18 -18.96 10.35
CA ALA A 191 -6.23 -20.04 10.54
C ALA A 191 -6.22 -20.57 11.99
N ARG A 192 -6.34 -19.69 12.98
CA ARG A 192 -6.42 -20.06 14.40
C ARG A 192 -7.71 -20.82 14.71
N VAL A 193 -8.85 -20.34 14.22
CA VAL A 193 -10.16 -21.00 14.39
C VAL A 193 -10.20 -22.36 13.68
N SER A 194 -9.46 -22.50 12.57
CA SER A 194 -9.30 -23.78 11.85
C SER A 194 -8.36 -24.78 12.54
N GLY A 195 -7.80 -24.45 13.71
CA GLY A 195 -6.96 -25.35 14.51
C GLY A 195 -5.52 -25.50 14.01
N LEU A 196 -5.01 -24.59 13.18
CA LEU A 196 -3.61 -24.63 12.74
C LEU A 196 -2.67 -24.31 13.92
N PRO A 197 -1.53 -25.02 14.07
CA PRO A 197 -0.59 -24.74 15.14
C PRO A 197 0.15 -23.43 14.89
N ASP A 198 0.44 -22.68 15.95
CA ASP A 198 1.07 -21.35 15.89
C ASP A 198 2.35 -21.31 15.04
N ARG A 199 3.21 -22.33 15.12
CA ARG A 199 4.43 -22.43 14.29
C ARG A 199 4.13 -22.38 12.79
N ARG A 200 3.01 -22.98 12.36
CA ARG A 200 2.60 -23.05 10.95
C ARG A 200 1.93 -21.74 10.53
N ILE A 201 1.17 -21.11 11.42
CA ILE A 201 0.63 -19.75 11.23
C ILE A 201 1.78 -18.77 11.03
N LEU A 202 2.77 -18.81 11.92
CA LEU A 202 3.92 -17.92 11.91
C LEU A 202 4.78 -18.11 10.64
N ALA A 203 5.10 -19.35 10.29
CA ALA A 203 5.97 -19.65 9.15
C ALA A 203 5.29 -19.44 7.78
N ARG A 204 4.01 -19.80 7.65
CA ARG A 204 3.32 -19.83 6.34
C ARG A 204 2.48 -18.59 6.06
N HIS A 205 1.89 -17.98 7.09
CA HIS A 205 0.98 -16.86 6.92
C HIS A 205 1.65 -15.54 7.32
N VAL A 206 2.18 -15.44 8.54
CA VAL A 206 2.74 -14.19 9.06
C VAL A 206 4.07 -13.84 8.41
N LEU A 207 5.04 -14.76 8.43
CA LEU A 207 6.37 -14.52 7.84
C LEU A 207 6.29 -14.25 6.33
N PHE A 208 5.33 -14.85 5.63
CA PHE A 208 5.14 -14.62 4.20
C PHE A 208 4.74 -13.17 3.88
N VAL A 209 3.93 -12.55 4.75
CA VAL A 209 3.52 -11.15 4.61
C VAL A 209 4.66 -10.22 5.04
N VAL A 210 5.35 -10.55 6.13
CA VAL A 210 6.37 -9.67 6.75
C VAL A 210 7.75 -9.76 6.07
N ARG A 211 7.99 -10.75 5.19
CA ARG A 211 9.31 -10.96 4.55
C ARG A 211 9.81 -9.79 3.71
N GLY A 212 8.93 -8.98 3.11
CA GLY A 212 9.32 -7.87 2.23
C GLY A 212 10.26 -6.88 2.94
N PRO A 213 9.81 -6.22 4.03
CA PRO A 213 10.66 -5.36 4.86
C PRO A 213 11.94 -6.02 5.38
N ILE A 214 11.90 -7.32 5.72
CA ILE A 214 13.07 -8.07 6.23
C ILE A 214 14.13 -8.24 5.14
N ILE A 215 13.72 -8.59 3.91
CA ILE A 215 14.62 -8.75 2.76
C ILE A 215 15.32 -7.42 2.44
N ILE A 216 14.61 -6.30 2.54
CA ILE A 216 15.17 -4.97 2.31
C ILE A 216 16.21 -4.65 3.38
N ALA A 217 15.85 -4.84 4.65
CA ALA A 217 16.75 -4.59 5.78
C ALA A 217 18.04 -5.43 5.66
N THR A 218 17.95 -6.65 5.13
CA THR A 218 19.10 -7.54 4.92
C THR A 218 20.20 -6.88 4.08
N ALA A 219 19.85 -6.18 3.00
CA ALA A 219 20.83 -5.49 2.14
C ALA A 219 21.54 -4.34 2.88
N PHE A 220 20.79 -3.54 3.64
CA PHE A 220 21.36 -2.46 4.45
C PHE A 220 22.26 -2.99 5.58
N LEU A 221 21.84 -4.06 6.24
CA LEU A 221 22.62 -4.69 7.32
C LEU A 221 23.92 -5.31 6.79
N ALA A 222 23.87 -5.95 5.62
CA ALA A 222 25.06 -6.49 4.97
C ALA A 222 26.03 -5.37 4.56
N GLY A 223 25.53 -4.24 4.05
CA GLY A 223 26.36 -3.05 3.80
C GLY A 223 26.97 -2.48 5.09
N SER A 224 26.20 -2.46 6.18
CA SER A 224 26.65 -1.98 7.49
C SER A 224 27.72 -2.90 8.11
N ALA A 225 27.59 -4.21 7.94
CA ALA A 225 28.60 -5.19 8.37
C ALA A 225 29.91 -5.03 7.60
N ILE A 226 29.87 -4.81 6.28
CA ILE A 226 31.05 -4.48 5.49
C ILE A 226 31.69 -3.18 5.98
N GLY A 227 30.89 -2.13 6.19
CA GLY A 227 31.36 -0.83 6.65
C GLY A 227 32.01 -0.88 8.03
N VAL A 228 31.42 -1.59 8.99
CA VAL A 228 31.98 -1.74 10.34
C VAL A 228 33.24 -2.60 10.33
N GLN A 229 33.29 -3.68 9.56
CA GLN A 229 34.51 -4.48 9.43
C GLN A 229 35.65 -3.65 8.83
N ALA A 230 35.39 -2.92 7.75
CA ALA A 230 36.38 -2.03 7.13
C ALA A 230 36.79 -0.91 8.09
N GLY A 231 35.85 -0.31 8.83
CA GLY A 231 36.13 0.71 9.82
C GLY A 231 37.01 0.22 10.97
N LEU A 232 36.76 -0.99 11.49
CA LEU A 232 37.60 -1.60 12.52
C LEU A 232 39.01 -1.88 12.00
N ALA A 233 39.12 -2.47 10.81
CA ALA A 233 40.43 -2.72 10.20
C ALA A 233 41.19 -1.44 9.90
N PHE A 234 40.49 -0.35 9.53
CA PHE A 234 41.09 0.97 9.34
C PHE A 234 41.68 1.53 10.64
N LEU A 235 41.01 1.30 11.77
CA LEU A 235 41.49 1.69 13.10
C LEU A 235 42.62 0.78 13.63
N GLY A 236 43.11 -0.18 12.84
CA GLY A 236 44.11 -1.16 13.25
C GLY A 236 43.55 -2.30 14.12
N VAL A 237 42.22 -2.44 14.18
CA VAL A 237 41.53 -3.47 14.97
C VAL A 237 41.21 -4.66 14.07
N GLY A 238 42.03 -5.70 14.15
CA GLY A 238 41.89 -6.94 13.39
C GLY A 238 43.25 -7.59 13.11
N SER A 239 43.27 -8.62 12.27
CA SER A 239 44.50 -9.24 11.79
C SER A 239 45.20 -8.36 10.75
N SER A 240 46.51 -8.15 10.90
CA SER A 240 47.36 -7.47 9.91
C SER A 240 47.72 -8.36 8.70
N THR A 241 47.51 -9.67 8.82
CA THR A 241 47.83 -10.65 7.77
C THR A 241 46.64 -10.99 6.88
N VAL A 242 45.43 -10.59 7.27
CA VAL A 242 44.22 -10.80 6.46
C VAL A 242 43.92 -9.51 5.68
N PRO A 243 43.99 -9.53 4.33
CA PRO A 243 43.65 -8.36 3.53
C PRO A 243 42.19 -7.93 3.77
N SER A 244 42.00 -6.63 3.95
CA SER A 244 40.68 -6.02 3.97
C SER A 244 40.76 -4.61 3.40
N PHE A 245 39.64 -4.11 2.85
CA PHE A 245 39.58 -2.75 2.32
C PHE A 245 39.95 -1.73 3.38
N GLY A 246 39.48 -1.90 4.62
CA GLY A 246 39.83 -1.02 5.73
C GLY A 246 41.32 -0.93 6.03
N ALA A 247 42.00 -2.07 6.11
CA ALA A 247 43.45 -2.10 6.35
C ALA A 247 44.23 -1.46 5.18
N MET A 248 43.83 -1.75 3.93
CA MET A 248 44.46 -1.13 2.76
C MET A 248 44.24 0.39 2.70
N ILE A 249 43.05 0.86 3.08
CA ILE A 249 42.75 2.29 3.18
C ILE A 249 43.61 2.94 4.27
N ALA A 250 43.83 2.27 5.40
CA ALA A 250 44.71 2.79 6.47
C ALA A 250 46.17 2.88 5.99
N ASP A 251 46.68 1.84 5.33
CA ASP A 251 48.02 1.82 4.76
C ASP A 251 48.20 2.96 3.74
N GLY A 252 47.25 3.12 2.81
CA GLY A 252 47.26 4.21 1.83
C GLY A 252 47.08 5.60 2.45
N PHE A 253 46.35 5.71 3.55
CA PHE A 253 46.17 6.98 4.28
C PHE A 253 47.46 7.42 4.98
N ILE A 254 48.20 6.47 5.59
CA ILE A 254 49.51 6.73 6.19
C ILE A 254 50.50 7.20 5.11
N ASN A 255 50.43 6.61 3.92
CA ASN A 255 51.33 6.90 2.80
C ASN A 255 50.81 8.00 1.84
N LEU A 256 49.75 8.72 2.22
CA LEU A 256 48.99 9.60 1.32
C LEU A 256 49.84 10.73 0.70
N TYR A 257 50.86 11.20 1.41
CA TYR A 257 51.74 12.27 0.93
C TYR A 257 52.83 11.79 -0.04
N VAL A 258 53.07 10.47 -0.11
CA VAL A 258 54.08 9.88 -0.99
C VAL A 258 53.41 9.36 -2.25
N GLU A 259 52.45 8.44 -2.11
CA GLU A 259 51.73 7.82 -3.22
C GLU A 259 50.21 7.91 -3.02
N PRO A 260 49.56 9.01 -3.44
CA PRO A 260 48.14 9.25 -3.20
C PRO A 260 47.21 8.21 -3.86
N LEU A 261 47.65 7.58 -4.95
CA LEU A 261 46.83 6.64 -5.72
C LEU A 261 46.58 5.32 -4.96
N GLN A 262 47.43 4.96 -4.00
CA GLN A 262 47.29 3.73 -3.21
C GLN A 262 45.99 3.71 -2.39
N PHE A 263 45.53 4.88 -1.93
CA PHE A 263 44.28 5.04 -1.18
C PHE A 263 43.03 4.89 -2.06
N VAL A 264 43.12 5.21 -3.35
CA VAL A 264 41.97 5.34 -4.26
C VAL A 264 41.35 3.97 -4.59
N TRP A 265 42.18 2.99 -4.96
CA TRP A 265 41.71 1.66 -5.36
C TRP A 265 40.89 0.92 -4.30
N PRO A 266 41.37 0.75 -3.04
CA PRO A 266 40.58 0.06 -2.03
C PRO A 266 39.33 0.86 -1.63
N SER A 267 39.37 2.20 -1.69
CA SER A 267 38.21 3.05 -1.43
C SER A 267 37.12 2.89 -2.50
N LEU A 268 37.50 2.86 -3.78
CA LEU A 268 36.58 2.59 -4.89
C LEU A 268 35.99 1.19 -4.79
N GLY A 269 36.80 0.17 -4.49
CA GLY A 269 36.33 -1.20 -4.31
C GLY A 269 35.27 -1.32 -3.21
N LEU A 270 35.54 -0.73 -2.05
CA LEU A 270 34.60 -0.68 -0.92
C LEU A 270 33.31 0.08 -1.27
N GLY A 271 33.44 1.25 -1.91
CA GLY A 271 32.31 2.10 -2.31
C GLY A 271 31.41 1.42 -3.34
N ILE A 272 32.00 0.81 -4.38
CA ILE A 272 31.26 0.07 -5.41
C ILE A 272 30.54 -1.12 -4.80
N MET A 273 31.20 -1.90 -3.95
CA MET A 273 30.60 -3.09 -3.33
C MET A 273 29.42 -2.73 -2.43
N THR A 274 29.58 -1.71 -1.57
CA THR A 274 28.52 -1.25 -0.65
C THR A 274 27.35 -0.60 -1.39
N ALA A 275 27.62 0.26 -2.38
CA ALA A 275 26.58 0.88 -3.21
C ALA A 275 25.79 -0.16 -4.01
N SER A 276 26.47 -1.13 -4.62
CA SER A 276 25.82 -2.19 -5.40
C SER A 276 24.87 -3.02 -4.55
N LEU A 277 25.26 -3.33 -3.31
CA LEU A 277 24.45 -4.09 -2.37
C LEU A 277 23.18 -3.33 -1.94
N VAL A 278 23.29 -2.04 -1.63
CA VAL A 278 22.14 -1.20 -1.25
C VAL A 278 21.20 -1.00 -2.43
N LEU A 279 21.72 -0.68 -3.62
CA LEU A 279 20.91 -0.49 -4.82
C LEU A 279 20.20 -1.78 -5.26
N PHE A 280 20.85 -2.93 -5.12
CA PHE A 280 20.23 -4.23 -5.36
C PHE A 280 19.09 -4.51 -4.37
N GLY A 281 19.28 -4.16 -3.08
CA GLY A 281 18.24 -4.26 -2.06
C GLY A 281 16.98 -3.44 -2.39
N ASN A 282 17.15 -2.23 -2.91
CA ASN A 282 16.04 -1.39 -3.35
C ASN A 282 15.32 -1.96 -4.58
N ALA A 283 16.05 -2.46 -5.59
CA ALA A 283 15.41 -3.06 -6.76
C ALA A 283 14.66 -4.36 -6.41
N LEU A 284 15.18 -5.12 -5.44
CA LEU A 284 14.50 -6.30 -4.90
C LEU A 284 13.20 -5.93 -4.15
N ARG A 285 13.12 -4.75 -3.53
CA ARG A 285 11.87 -4.22 -2.95
C ARG A 285 10.81 -4.02 -4.01
N ASP A 286 11.14 -3.24 -5.04
CA ASP A 286 10.18 -2.78 -6.04
C ASP A 286 9.56 -3.96 -6.81
N THR A 287 10.35 -5.02 -7.00
CA THR A 287 9.88 -6.25 -7.65
C THR A 287 9.00 -7.13 -6.75
N LEU A 288 9.19 -7.06 -5.43
CA LEU A 288 8.39 -7.80 -4.44
C LEU A 288 7.08 -7.07 -4.08
N GLU A 289 7.03 -5.74 -4.17
CA GLU A 289 5.82 -4.94 -3.89
C GLU A 289 4.80 -4.91 -5.06
N GLY A 290 5.17 -5.40 -6.26
CA GLY A 290 4.25 -5.60 -7.39
C GLY A 290 3.99 -4.34 -8.24
N PRO A 291 3.75 -4.45 -9.57
CA PRO A 291 3.72 -3.27 -10.44
C PRO A 291 2.34 -2.62 -10.56
N CYS A 292 2.32 -1.28 -10.53
CA CYS A 292 1.28 -0.45 -11.12
C CYS A 292 1.30 -0.64 -12.65
N HIS A 293 0.22 -1.15 -13.24
CA HIS A 293 0.19 -1.57 -14.65
C HIS A 293 -0.04 -0.37 -15.60
N LYS A 294 0.70 -0.33 -16.72
CA LYS A 294 0.44 0.58 -17.84
C LYS A 294 -0.58 -0.04 -18.80
N PRO A 295 -1.62 0.70 -19.23
CA PRO A 295 -2.70 0.13 -20.03
C PRO A 295 -2.28 -0.16 -21.48
N ALA A 296 -2.73 -1.30 -21.99
CA ALA A 296 -2.69 -1.64 -23.40
C ALA A 296 -3.98 -1.13 -24.09
N LYS A 297 -3.82 -0.59 -25.32
CA LYS A 297 -4.88 0.02 -26.11
C LYS A 297 -5.76 -1.07 -26.73
N ALA A 298 -7.04 -1.15 -26.35
CA ALA A 298 -7.98 -2.10 -26.94
C ALA A 298 -8.78 -1.49 -28.13
N PRO A 299 -9.17 -2.29 -29.14
CA PRO A 299 -9.83 -1.82 -30.37
C PRO A 299 -11.34 -1.63 -30.19
N GLY A 300 -11.94 -0.74 -31.00
CA GLY A 300 -13.33 -0.28 -30.90
C GLY A 300 -14.39 -1.38 -31.07
N ALA A 301 -15.38 -1.37 -30.18
CA ALA A 301 -16.51 -2.29 -30.18
C ALA A 301 -17.75 -1.69 -30.89
N THR A 302 -18.46 -2.57 -31.60
CA THR A 302 -19.60 -2.32 -32.48
C THR A 302 -20.89 -2.05 -31.68
N ARG A 303 -21.65 -1.01 -32.07
CA ARG A 303 -22.95 -0.64 -31.48
C ARG A 303 -24.04 -1.69 -31.74
N ILE A 304 -24.71 -2.13 -30.68
CA ILE A 304 -26.06 -2.74 -30.74
C ILE A 304 -27.03 -1.85 -29.97
N ARG A 305 -28.25 -1.71 -30.49
CA ARG A 305 -29.30 -0.79 -30.05
C ARG A 305 -30.12 -1.39 -28.90
N ALA A 306 -30.18 -0.68 -27.76
CA ALA A 306 -31.04 -0.98 -26.61
C ALA A 306 -32.39 -0.22 -26.65
N LEU A 307 -33.36 -0.70 -25.86
CA LEU A 307 -34.72 -0.16 -25.72
C LEU A 307 -34.77 0.91 -24.61
N PRO A 308 -35.46 2.05 -24.80
CA PRO A 308 -35.55 3.11 -23.79
C PRO A 308 -36.52 2.77 -22.64
N CYS A 309 -36.17 3.16 -21.41
CA CYS A 309 -37.15 3.40 -20.35
C CYS A 309 -38.00 4.62 -20.74
N SER A 310 -39.31 4.44 -20.91
CA SER A 310 -40.27 5.52 -21.15
C SER A 310 -40.77 6.09 -19.82
N ASP A 311 -40.74 7.42 -19.65
CA ASP A 311 -41.95 8.26 -19.70
C ASP A 311 -41.61 9.77 -19.64
N SER A 312 -42.42 10.55 -20.38
CA SER A 312 -42.54 12.03 -20.48
C SER A 312 -41.48 12.82 -21.31
N PRO A 313 -41.83 13.40 -22.48
CA PRO A 313 -40.91 14.18 -23.33
C PRO A 313 -40.75 15.67 -22.97
N ASP A 314 -41.44 16.20 -21.95
CA ASP A 314 -41.63 17.65 -21.79
C ASP A 314 -40.83 18.32 -20.66
N SER A 315 -40.00 17.58 -19.91
CA SER A 315 -39.00 18.17 -19.01
C SER A 315 -37.59 17.86 -19.51
N PRO A 316 -36.72 18.87 -19.75
CA PRO A 316 -35.34 18.61 -20.13
C PRO A 316 -34.57 18.07 -18.91
N ALA A 317 -34.40 16.74 -18.84
CA ALA A 317 -33.62 16.09 -17.81
C ALA A 317 -32.20 16.67 -17.73
N LEU A 318 -31.75 16.97 -16.52
CA LEU A 318 -30.45 17.58 -16.28
C LEU A 318 -29.32 16.58 -16.58
N LEU A 319 -29.46 15.32 -16.18
CA LEU A 319 -28.56 14.23 -16.53
C LEU A 319 -29.35 13.10 -17.14
N THR A 320 -28.83 12.52 -18.22
CA THR A 320 -29.42 11.36 -18.88
C THR A 320 -28.33 10.33 -19.12
N VAL A 321 -28.55 9.12 -18.61
CA VAL A 321 -27.72 7.93 -18.83
C VAL A 321 -28.53 6.98 -19.69
N GLN A 322 -28.01 6.57 -20.85
CA GLN A 322 -28.70 5.70 -21.79
C GLN A 322 -27.80 4.55 -22.20
N GLY A 323 -28.27 3.32 -21.97
CA GLY A 323 -27.63 2.07 -22.38
C GLY A 323 -26.18 1.93 -21.94
N LEU A 324 -25.84 2.42 -20.74
CA LEU A 324 -24.49 2.39 -20.21
C LEU A 324 -24.06 0.95 -19.92
N THR A 325 -22.98 0.52 -20.57
CA THR A 325 -22.36 -0.79 -20.36
C THR A 325 -20.87 -0.61 -20.05
N ILE A 326 -20.41 -1.18 -18.94
CA ILE A 326 -19.05 -1.08 -18.43
C ILE A 326 -18.51 -2.49 -18.20
N ALA A 327 -17.32 -2.77 -18.74
CA ALA A 327 -16.65 -4.05 -18.60
C ALA A 327 -15.21 -3.88 -18.10
N TYR A 328 -14.70 -4.91 -17.43
CA TYR A 328 -13.33 -4.98 -16.92
C TYR A 328 -12.59 -6.19 -17.50
N PRO A 329 -11.26 -6.11 -17.68
CA PRO A 329 -10.46 -7.25 -18.07
C PRO A 329 -10.46 -8.31 -16.96
N SER A 330 -10.77 -9.55 -17.33
CA SER A 330 -10.66 -10.75 -16.49
C SER A 330 -9.23 -11.29 -16.53
N PRO A 331 -8.77 -12.04 -15.50
CA PRO A 331 -7.51 -12.81 -15.56
C PRO A 331 -7.41 -13.74 -16.78
N SER A 332 -8.54 -14.18 -17.33
CA SER A 332 -8.63 -14.99 -18.55
C SER A 332 -8.46 -14.20 -19.86
N GLY A 333 -8.27 -12.88 -19.80
CA GLY A 333 -8.13 -12.00 -20.97
C GLY A 333 -9.45 -11.52 -21.59
N ASN A 334 -10.60 -12.07 -21.18
CA ASN A 334 -11.92 -11.62 -21.65
C ASN A 334 -12.40 -10.38 -20.88
N LEU A 335 -13.25 -9.56 -21.51
CA LEU A 335 -13.97 -8.50 -20.81
C LEU A 335 -15.15 -9.10 -20.04
N ARG A 336 -15.25 -8.79 -18.74
CA ARG A 336 -16.38 -9.12 -17.88
C ARG A 336 -17.21 -7.86 -17.66
N GLU A 337 -18.45 -7.89 -18.11
CA GLU A 337 -19.39 -6.81 -17.84
C GLU A 337 -19.74 -6.74 -16.36
N VAL A 338 -19.69 -5.53 -15.81
CA VAL A 338 -20.04 -5.19 -14.43
C VAL A 338 -21.28 -4.30 -14.40
N VAL A 339 -21.47 -3.47 -15.43
CA VAL A 339 -22.68 -2.68 -15.67
C VAL A 339 -23.16 -3.01 -17.07
N SER A 340 -24.47 -3.23 -17.23
CA SER A 340 -25.06 -3.74 -18.46
C SER A 340 -26.37 -3.01 -18.73
N ASP A 341 -26.41 -2.26 -19.84
CA ASP A 341 -27.59 -1.56 -20.36
C ASP A 341 -28.32 -0.67 -19.34
N VAL A 342 -27.57 0.08 -18.53
CA VAL A 342 -28.15 0.95 -17.51
C VAL A 342 -28.69 2.23 -18.13
N SER A 343 -29.96 2.53 -17.89
CA SER A 343 -30.63 3.74 -18.37
C SER A 343 -31.46 4.40 -17.26
N PHE A 344 -31.22 5.69 -17.03
CA PHE A 344 -32.03 6.53 -16.13
C PHE A 344 -31.81 8.01 -16.46
N HIS A 345 -32.67 8.88 -15.94
CA HIS A 345 -32.50 10.32 -16.01
C HIS A 345 -32.62 10.93 -14.61
N LEU A 346 -32.10 12.14 -14.45
CA LEU A 346 -32.15 12.92 -13.23
C LEU A 346 -32.49 14.38 -13.61
N ASP A 347 -33.56 14.90 -13.04
CA ASP A 347 -34.10 16.22 -13.29
C ASP A 347 -33.47 17.26 -12.35
N ALA A 348 -33.58 18.53 -12.72
CA ALA A 348 -33.07 19.62 -11.89
C ALA A 348 -33.88 19.73 -10.58
N GLY A 349 -33.19 19.70 -9.44
CA GLY A 349 -33.84 19.74 -8.13
C GLY A 349 -34.54 18.43 -7.74
N GLU A 350 -34.28 17.32 -8.45
CA GLU A 350 -34.72 15.98 -8.07
C GLU A 350 -33.63 15.27 -7.24
N THR A 351 -34.05 14.41 -6.32
CA THR A 351 -33.18 13.42 -5.68
C THR A 351 -33.51 12.01 -6.18
N LEU A 352 -32.60 11.40 -6.95
CA LEU A 352 -32.70 10.03 -7.42
C LEU A 352 -31.86 9.09 -6.55
N GLY A 353 -32.48 8.08 -5.96
CA GLY A 353 -31.80 7.00 -5.25
C GLY A 353 -31.38 5.87 -6.20
N LEU A 354 -30.09 5.59 -6.33
CA LEU A 354 -29.57 4.38 -6.98
C LEU A 354 -29.26 3.34 -5.91
N VAL A 355 -30.07 2.28 -5.86
CA VAL A 355 -30.12 1.35 -4.72
C VAL A 355 -29.80 -0.08 -5.13
N GLY A 356 -29.18 -0.87 -4.25
CA GLY A 356 -28.96 -2.30 -4.47
C GLY A 356 -27.85 -2.87 -3.61
N GLU A 357 -27.62 -4.18 -3.66
CA GLU A 357 -26.55 -4.86 -2.92
C GLU A 357 -25.14 -4.33 -3.25
N SER A 358 -24.20 -4.57 -2.35
CA SER A 358 -22.78 -4.33 -2.63
C SER A 358 -22.34 -5.11 -3.87
N GLY A 359 -21.58 -4.46 -4.76
CA GLY A 359 -21.17 -5.04 -6.04
C GLY A 359 -22.25 -5.07 -7.13
N SER A 360 -23.41 -4.44 -6.95
CA SER A 360 -24.45 -4.38 -7.99
C SER A 360 -24.12 -3.47 -9.18
N GLY A 361 -23.06 -2.64 -9.08
CA GLY A 361 -22.57 -1.74 -10.15
C GLY A 361 -22.81 -0.25 -9.90
N LYS A 362 -23.43 0.14 -8.79
CA LYS A 362 -23.82 1.54 -8.48
C LYS A 362 -22.66 2.54 -8.54
N THR A 363 -21.58 2.26 -7.82
CA THR A 363 -20.38 3.12 -7.80
C THR A 363 -19.73 3.23 -9.18
N GLN A 364 -19.78 2.16 -10.01
CA GLN A 364 -19.25 2.22 -11.37
C GLN A 364 -20.12 3.10 -12.28
N THR A 365 -21.44 3.03 -12.12
CA THR A 365 -22.36 3.96 -12.79
C THR A 365 -22.07 5.41 -12.38
N ALA A 366 -21.90 5.68 -11.09
CA ALA A 366 -21.55 7.02 -10.58
C ALA A 366 -20.19 7.53 -11.11
N PHE A 367 -19.17 6.67 -11.13
CA PHE A 367 -17.85 7.00 -11.67
C PHE A 367 -17.87 7.22 -13.17
N ALA A 368 -18.72 6.52 -13.92
CA ALA A 368 -18.92 6.76 -15.34
C ALA A 368 -19.51 8.15 -15.59
N VAL A 369 -20.50 8.57 -14.78
CA VAL A 369 -21.08 9.92 -14.85
C VAL A 369 -20.02 11.00 -14.57
N LEU A 370 -19.15 10.78 -13.58
CA LEU A 370 -18.02 11.69 -13.28
C LEU A 370 -16.87 11.60 -14.29
N GLY A 371 -16.82 10.54 -15.10
CA GLY A 371 -15.71 10.18 -15.99
C GLY A 371 -14.42 9.76 -15.25
N VAL A 372 -14.52 9.34 -13.98
CA VAL A 372 -13.38 8.96 -13.11
C VAL A 372 -13.25 7.44 -12.98
N LEU A 373 -13.80 6.70 -13.93
CA LEU A 373 -13.65 5.25 -13.98
C LEU A 373 -12.17 4.85 -13.90
N PRO A 374 -11.85 3.74 -13.19
CA PRO A 374 -10.50 3.22 -13.15
C PRO A 374 -9.93 3.00 -14.56
N PRO A 375 -8.61 3.14 -14.76
CA PRO A 375 -7.99 2.97 -16.08
C PRO A 375 -8.28 1.63 -16.76
N GLU A 376 -8.58 0.59 -15.97
CA GLU A 376 -8.90 -0.76 -16.42
C GLU A 376 -10.34 -0.89 -16.94
N ALA A 377 -11.23 0.02 -16.56
CA ALA A 377 -12.63 -0.01 -16.95
C ALA A 377 -12.79 0.41 -18.42
N VAL A 378 -13.60 -0.35 -19.15
CA VAL A 378 -13.92 -0.06 -20.55
C VAL A 378 -15.42 0.18 -20.66
N VAL A 379 -15.81 1.38 -21.07
CA VAL A 379 -17.19 1.67 -21.46
C VAL A 379 -17.40 1.08 -22.86
N THR A 380 -18.16 -0.01 -22.95
CA THR A 380 -18.38 -0.75 -24.21
C THR A 380 -19.56 -0.19 -25.00
N ALA A 381 -20.56 0.37 -24.32
CA ALA A 381 -21.73 1.00 -24.92
C ALA A 381 -22.33 2.08 -24.02
N GLY A 382 -23.19 2.91 -24.61
CA GLY A 382 -24.01 3.90 -23.93
C GLY A 382 -23.66 5.36 -24.22
N SER A 383 -24.43 6.24 -23.60
CA SER A 383 -24.33 7.70 -23.66
C SER A 383 -24.59 8.27 -22.27
N ILE A 384 -23.85 9.32 -21.88
CA ILE A 384 -24.10 10.09 -20.67
C ILE A 384 -24.11 11.56 -21.06
N THR A 385 -25.29 12.18 -21.02
CA THR A 385 -25.44 13.61 -21.35
C THR A 385 -25.80 14.42 -20.13
N LEU A 386 -25.10 15.54 -19.92
CA LEU A 386 -25.42 16.56 -18.93
C LEU A 386 -25.98 17.78 -19.67
N ASP A 387 -27.24 18.15 -19.45
CA ASP A 387 -27.88 19.30 -20.09
C ASP A 387 -27.77 19.26 -21.63
N GLY A 388 -27.95 18.05 -22.19
CA GLY A 388 -27.76 17.76 -23.62
C GLY A 388 -26.30 17.62 -24.07
N TYR A 389 -25.30 17.87 -23.22
CA TYR A 389 -23.88 17.73 -23.55
C TYR A 389 -23.35 16.33 -23.23
N GLU A 390 -22.91 15.60 -24.26
CA GLU A 390 -22.25 14.29 -24.11
C GLU A 390 -20.94 14.39 -23.29
N LEU A 391 -20.86 13.57 -22.24
CA LEU A 391 -19.71 13.43 -21.34
C LEU A 391 -18.79 12.27 -21.74
N LEU A 392 -19.33 11.17 -22.26
CA LEU A 392 -18.51 10.01 -22.63
C LEU A 392 -17.59 10.35 -23.81
N GLY A 393 -16.34 9.88 -23.75
CA GLY A 393 -15.34 10.12 -24.78
C GLY A 393 -14.77 11.54 -24.83
N ARG A 394 -15.15 12.42 -23.90
CA ARG A 394 -14.56 13.76 -23.77
C ARG A 394 -13.14 13.70 -23.22
N GLY A 395 -12.30 14.63 -23.67
CA GLY A 395 -10.93 14.75 -23.18
C GLY A 395 -10.89 15.32 -21.76
N GLU A 396 -9.82 15.01 -21.02
CA GLU A 396 -9.63 15.45 -19.63
C GLU A 396 -9.77 16.97 -19.43
N LYS A 397 -9.34 17.79 -20.42
CA LYS A 397 -9.51 19.25 -20.37
C LYS A 397 -10.99 19.68 -20.32
N GLN A 398 -11.88 18.95 -21.01
CA GLN A 398 -13.31 19.22 -21.03
C GLN A 398 -13.99 18.67 -19.78
N LEU A 399 -13.62 17.47 -19.33
CA LEU A 399 -14.17 16.91 -18.10
C LEU A 399 -13.80 17.74 -16.86
N ARG A 400 -12.61 18.35 -16.84
CA ARG A 400 -12.20 19.29 -15.79
C ARG A 400 -13.08 20.53 -15.64
N THR A 401 -13.72 20.99 -16.73
CA THR A 401 -14.62 22.16 -16.61
C THR A 401 -15.98 21.80 -16.03
N VAL A 402 -16.35 20.51 -16.09
CA VAL A 402 -17.60 19.96 -15.55
C VAL A 402 -17.40 19.49 -14.10
N ARG A 403 -16.29 18.81 -13.80
CA ARG A 403 -15.98 18.29 -12.46
C ARG A 403 -15.77 19.41 -11.45
N GLY A 404 -16.42 19.27 -10.30
CA GLY A 404 -16.35 20.21 -9.20
C GLY A 404 -17.09 21.53 -9.45
N ARG A 405 -17.54 21.82 -10.69
CA ARG A 405 -18.33 23.01 -11.04
C ARG A 405 -19.77 22.67 -11.34
N ASP A 406 -20.02 21.72 -12.24
CA ASP A 406 -21.37 21.28 -12.62
C ASP A 406 -21.74 19.98 -11.91
N ILE A 407 -20.79 19.06 -11.76
CA ILE A 407 -20.96 17.79 -11.03
C ILE A 407 -19.97 17.72 -9.87
N ALA A 408 -20.46 17.53 -8.65
CA ALA A 408 -19.66 17.28 -7.47
C ALA A 408 -19.86 15.85 -6.94
N TYR A 409 -18.91 15.38 -6.14
CA TYR A 409 -18.90 14.04 -5.58
C TYR A 409 -18.61 14.06 -4.08
N VAL A 410 -19.40 13.32 -3.31
CA VAL A 410 -19.15 13.01 -1.90
C VAL A 410 -18.85 11.50 -1.81
N PRO A 411 -17.63 11.12 -1.41
CA PRO A 411 -17.23 9.72 -1.31
C PRO A 411 -17.81 9.02 -0.07
N GLN A 412 -17.81 7.68 -0.12
CA GLN A 412 -18.31 6.78 0.92
C GLN A 412 -17.58 6.90 2.27
N GLU A 413 -16.25 7.07 2.26
CA GLU A 413 -15.46 7.08 3.50
C GLU A 413 -14.76 8.43 3.72
N PRO A 414 -15.16 9.21 4.75
CA PRO A 414 -14.68 10.57 4.86
C PRO A 414 -13.18 10.69 5.19
N MET A 415 -12.71 9.83 6.09
CA MET A 415 -11.35 9.93 6.63
C MET A 415 -10.27 9.47 5.65
N THR A 416 -10.58 8.52 4.77
CA THR A 416 -9.65 8.00 3.76
C THR A 416 -9.56 8.91 2.53
N ASN A 417 -10.55 9.78 2.32
CA ASN A 417 -10.61 10.73 1.19
C ASN A 417 -10.05 12.12 1.50
N LEU A 418 -9.70 12.41 2.75
CA LEU A 418 -9.00 13.63 3.14
C LEU A 418 -7.50 13.37 3.25
N ASP A 419 -6.66 14.26 2.69
CA ASP A 419 -5.21 14.13 2.80
C ASP A 419 -4.77 14.43 4.25
N PRO A 420 -4.18 13.46 4.97
CA PRO A 420 -3.84 13.60 6.38
C PRO A 420 -2.65 14.53 6.64
N SER A 421 -1.87 14.86 5.60
CA SER A 421 -0.67 15.69 5.68
C SER A 421 -0.96 17.19 5.55
N VAL A 422 -2.19 17.56 5.20
CA VAL A 422 -2.61 18.95 4.98
C VAL A 422 -3.84 19.30 5.80
N THR A 423 -4.01 20.58 6.11
CA THR A 423 -5.17 21.04 6.89
C THR A 423 -6.45 21.01 6.06
N ILE A 424 -7.59 20.80 6.72
CA ILE A 424 -8.93 20.80 6.09
C ILE A 424 -9.15 22.04 5.22
N GLY A 425 -8.85 23.22 5.77
CA GLY A 425 -9.06 24.47 5.06
C GLY A 425 -8.19 24.62 3.82
N SER A 426 -6.97 24.07 3.83
CA SER A 426 -6.05 24.15 2.69
C SER A 426 -6.52 23.30 1.51
N GLN A 427 -6.90 22.04 1.75
CA GLN A 427 -7.37 21.13 0.72
C GLN A 427 -8.72 21.58 0.13
N LEU A 428 -9.66 22.03 0.98
CA LEU A 428 -10.93 22.55 0.51
C LEU A 428 -10.74 23.82 -0.32
N ALA A 429 -9.94 24.78 0.15
CA ALA A 429 -9.72 26.02 -0.59
C ALA A 429 -9.02 25.77 -1.95
N GLU A 430 -8.17 24.75 -2.04
CA GLU A 430 -7.54 24.37 -3.30
C GLU A 430 -8.56 23.77 -4.28
N GLY A 431 -9.42 22.86 -3.83
CA GLY A 431 -10.49 22.28 -4.66
C GLY A 431 -11.42 23.34 -5.24
N VAL A 432 -11.82 24.32 -4.42
CA VAL A 432 -12.68 25.43 -4.89
C VAL A 432 -11.96 26.29 -5.94
N ARG A 433 -10.67 26.58 -5.75
CA ARG A 433 -9.87 27.35 -6.72
C ARG A 433 -9.62 26.60 -8.02
N ALA A 434 -9.56 25.28 -7.96
CA ALA A 434 -9.43 24.43 -9.13
C ALA A 434 -10.73 24.42 -9.97
N ALA A 435 -11.88 24.41 -9.31
CA ALA A 435 -13.18 24.39 -9.98
C ALA A 435 -13.65 25.78 -10.46
N THR A 436 -13.33 26.85 -9.72
CA THR A 436 -13.81 28.21 -9.99
C THR A 436 -12.67 29.22 -9.86
N PRO A 437 -12.48 30.14 -10.82
CA PRO A 437 -11.42 31.14 -10.76
C PRO A 437 -11.66 32.10 -9.59
N MET A 438 -10.86 31.97 -8.53
CA MET A 438 -10.93 32.85 -7.36
C MET A 438 -9.59 33.04 -6.67
N SER A 439 -9.46 34.17 -5.98
CA SER A 439 -8.26 34.47 -5.18
C SER A 439 -8.19 33.56 -3.94
N ARG A 440 -6.98 33.32 -3.44
CA ARG A 440 -6.76 32.51 -2.22
C ARG A 440 -7.51 33.06 -1.01
N ARG A 441 -7.64 34.39 -0.90
CA ARG A 441 -8.37 35.05 0.18
C ARG A 441 -9.88 34.82 0.07
N ALA A 442 -10.43 34.94 -1.14
CA ALA A 442 -11.85 34.67 -1.40
C ALA A 442 -12.20 33.20 -1.14
N ALA A 443 -11.37 32.26 -1.62
CA ALA A 443 -11.52 30.83 -1.37
C ALA A 443 -11.55 30.50 0.13
N ARG A 444 -10.60 31.05 0.89
CA ARG A 444 -10.57 30.88 2.36
C ARG A 444 -11.85 31.38 3.03
N GLN A 445 -12.32 32.57 2.69
CA GLN A 445 -13.55 33.13 3.27
C GLN A 445 -14.77 32.29 2.92
N ARG A 446 -14.85 31.83 1.66
CA ARG A 446 -15.92 30.96 1.17
C ARG A 446 -15.95 29.63 1.93
N VAL A 447 -14.82 28.95 2.07
CA VAL A 447 -14.73 27.68 2.81
C VAL A 447 -15.09 27.86 4.27
N ILE A 448 -14.61 28.91 4.95
CA ILE A 448 -14.97 29.16 6.35
C ILE A 448 -16.48 29.40 6.51
N ALA A 449 -17.10 30.16 5.60
CA ALA A 449 -18.54 30.37 5.60
C ALA A 449 -19.31 29.06 5.38
N LEU A 450 -18.88 28.23 4.43
CA LEU A 450 -19.50 26.93 4.14
C LEU A 450 -19.37 25.95 5.30
N LEU A 451 -18.20 25.90 5.97
CA LEU A 451 -18.02 25.10 7.18
C LEU A 451 -19.05 25.49 8.25
N GLY A 452 -19.32 26.78 8.43
CA GLY A 452 -20.40 27.24 9.30
C GLY A 452 -21.79 26.81 8.84
N GLN A 453 -22.07 26.89 7.53
CA GLN A 453 -23.35 26.48 6.95
C GLN A 453 -23.64 24.99 7.15
N VAL A 454 -22.63 24.12 7.06
CA VAL A 454 -22.79 22.68 7.30
C VAL A 454 -22.79 22.31 8.79
N GLY A 455 -22.97 23.28 9.71
CA GLY A 455 -23.12 23.03 11.13
C GLY A 455 -21.82 22.84 11.93
N ILE A 456 -20.66 23.20 11.37
CA ILE A 456 -19.41 23.21 12.16
C ILE A 456 -19.43 24.39 13.13
N GLN A 457 -19.43 24.10 14.44
CA GLN A 457 -19.51 25.10 15.51
C GLN A 457 -18.32 26.08 15.53
N ASP A 458 -17.11 25.60 15.26
CA ASP A 458 -15.90 26.43 15.15
C ASP A 458 -15.24 26.26 13.77
N PRO A 459 -15.75 26.94 12.73
CA PRO A 459 -15.25 26.82 11.37
C PRO A 459 -13.78 27.21 11.24
N ARG A 460 -13.30 28.17 12.05
CA ARG A 460 -11.92 28.67 11.96
C ARG A 460 -10.94 27.67 12.53
N ARG A 461 -11.27 27.04 13.66
CA ARG A 461 -10.47 25.95 14.22
C ARG A 461 -10.43 24.77 13.26
N VAL A 462 -11.58 24.31 12.78
CA VAL A 462 -11.65 23.16 11.84
C VAL A 462 -10.92 23.46 10.54
N PHE A 463 -11.01 24.68 10.01
CA PHE A 463 -10.21 25.09 8.85
C PHE A 463 -8.71 24.90 9.07
N ALA A 464 -8.21 25.11 10.30
CA ALA A 464 -6.80 24.93 10.67
C ALA A 464 -6.45 23.51 11.13
N SER A 465 -7.45 22.65 11.36
CA SER A 465 -7.26 21.26 11.80
C SER A 465 -6.80 20.35 10.66
N TYR A 466 -6.15 19.25 11.02
CA TYR A 466 -5.89 18.10 10.15
C TYR A 466 -7.04 17.08 10.26
N PRO A 467 -7.22 16.17 9.29
CA PRO A 467 -8.29 15.17 9.30
C PRO A 467 -8.37 14.35 10.59
N HIS A 468 -7.23 13.90 11.13
CA HIS A 468 -7.17 13.11 12.37
C HIS A 468 -7.55 13.89 13.65
N GLN A 469 -7.85 15.19 13.55
CA GLN A 469 -8.21 16.07 14.67
C GLN A 469 -9.70 16.39 14.72
N ILE A 470 -10.52 15.80 13.84
CA ILE A 470 -11.98 16.00 13.78
C ILE A 470 -12.71 14.64 13.86
N SER A 471 -13.96 14.63 14.31
CA SER A 471 -14.77 13.40 14.36
C SER A 471 -15.21 12.95 12.97
N GLY A 472 -15.65 11.69 12.82
CA GLY A 472 -16.17 11.16 11.55
C GLY A 472 -17.33 11.98 11.00
N GLY A 473 -18.30 12.36 11.83
CA GLY A 473 -19.41 13.23 11.43
C GLY A 473 -18.94 14.64 11.01
N MET A 474 -17.94 15.21 11.68
CA MET A 474 -17.33 16.47 11.25
C MET A 474 -16.61 16.32 9.90
N ALA A 475 -15.91 15.21 9.69
CA ALA A 475 -15.23 14.92 8.44
C ALA A 475 -16.23 14.77 7.27
N GLN A 476 -17.39 14.14 7.51
CA GLN A 476 -18.45 14.05 6.52
C GLN A 476 -19.03 15.42 6.15
N ARG A 477 -19.35 16.25 7.16
CA ARG A 477 -19.79 17.65 6.94
C ARG A 477 -18.75 18.45 6.15
N VAL A 478 -17.47 18.27 6.45
CA VAL A 478 -16.34 18.90 5.75
C VAL A 478 -16.30 18.49 4.27
N LEU A 479 -16.49 17.21 3.95
CA LEU A 479 -16.52 16.74 2.56
C LEU A 479 -17.73 17.28 1.80
N ILE A 480 -18.91 17.27 2.43
CA ILE A 480 -20.12 17.87 1.86
C ILE A 480 -19.88 19.36 1.58
N ALA A 481 -19.33 20.10 2.53
CA ALA A 481 -18.98 21.51 2.35
C ALA A 481 -18.02 21.73 1.17
N GLY A 482 -17.03 20.85 1.00
CA GLY A 482 -16.11 20.86 -0.13
C GLY A 482 -16.80 20.62 -1.47
N ALA A 483 -17.66 19.61 -1.54
CA ALA A 483 -18.40 19.25 -2.74
C ALA A 483 -19.36 20.36 -3.20
N VAL A 484 -20.09 20.98 -2.27
CA VAL A 484 -21.07 22.03 -2.60
C VAL A 484 -20.46 23.43 -2.73
N ALA A 485 -19.18 23.59 -2.44
CA ALA A 485 -18.55 24.90 -2.34
C ALA A 485 -18.64 25.73 -3.63
N SER A 486 -18.53 25.06 -4.77
CA SER A 486 -18.62 25.61 -6.12
C SER A 486 -20.05 25.74 -6.64
N ARG A 487 -21.07 25.38 -5.83
CA ARG A 487 -22.51 25.36 -6.21
C ARG A 487 -22.78 24.48 -7.44
N PRO A 488 -22.53 23.16 -7.33
CA PRO A 488 -22.75 22.23 -8.43
C PRO A 488 -24.23 22.14 -8.82
N ARG A 489 -24.50 21.78 -10.08
CA ARG A 489 -25.84 21.45 -10.56
C ARG A 489 -26.25 20.04 -10.14
N ILE A 490 -25.29 19.13 -10.03
CA ILE A 490 -25.48 17.74 -9.59
C ILE A 490 -24.53 17.42 -8.45
N LEU A 491 -25.06 16.83 -7.37
CA LEU A 491 -24.28 16.20 -6.32
C LEU A 491 -24.46 14.68 -6.37
N ILE A 492 -23.36 13.96 -6.58
CA ILE A 492 -23.34 12.50 -6.44
C ILE A 492 -22.89 12.19 -5.02
N ALA A 493 -23.76 11.59 -4.22
CA ALA A 493 -23.46 11.20 -2.85
C ALA A 493 -23.41 9.68 -2.76
N ASP A 494 -22.20 9.13 -2.63
CA ASP A 494 -21.98 7.69 -2.56
C ASP A 494 -21.89 7.25 -1.11
N GLU A 495 -22.92 6.56 -0.63
CA GLU A 495 -23.04 6.08 0.73
C GLU A 495 -22.70 7.14 1.81
N PRO A 496 -23.33 8.33 1.78
CA PRO A 496 -22.91 9.48 2.58
C PRO A 496 -23.13 9.34 4.08
N THR A 497 -23.79 8.28 4.52
CA THR A 497 -24.12 7.99 5.92
C THR A 497 -23.46 6.72 6.44
N THR A 498 -22.68 6.02 5.61
CA THR A 498 -21.98 4.80 6.02
C THR A 498 -20.94 5.10 7.10
N ALA A 499 -20.80 4.18 8.08
CA ALA A 499 -19.90 4.29 9.22
C ALA A 499 -20.16 5.45 10.22
N LEU A 500 -21.35 6.05 10.19
CA LEU A 500 -21.82 7.04 11.19
C LEU A 500 -22.87 6.44 12.12
N ASP A 501 -22.99 6.98 13.34
CA ASP A 501 -24.08 6.62 14.26
C ASP A 501 -25.43 7.14 13.76
N VAL A 502 -26.53 6.49 14.16
CA VAL A 502 -27.90 6.77 13.64
C VAL A 502 -28.30 8.23 13.81
N THR A 503 -27.92 8.87 14.91
CA THR A 503 -28.24 10.29 15.15
C THR A 503 -27.50 11.19 14.15
N VAL A 504 -26.19 10.99 13.99
CA VAL A 504 -25.39 11.75 13.02
C VAL A 504 -25.83 11.47 11.59
N GLN A 505 -26.25 10.24 11.25
CA GLN A 505 -26.80 9.93 9.92
C GLN A 505 -28.00 10.81 9.59
N ALA A 506 -28.98 10.92 10.49
CA ALA A 506 -30.16 11.77 10.29
C ALA A 506 -29.76 13.24 10.06
N GLU A 507 -28.85 13.77 10.89
CA GLU A 507 -28.37 15.14 10.72
C GLU A 507 -27.65 15.39 9.37
N ILE A 508 -26.97 14.38 8.83
CA ILE A 508 -26.31 14.48 7.52
C ILE A 508 -27.34 14.45 6.39
N LEU A 509 -28.39 13.64 6.49
CA LEU A 509 -29.47 13.59 5.51
C LEU A 509 -30.27 14.90 5.47
N ASP A 510 -30.61 15.44 6.64
CA ASP A 510 -31.24 16.76 6.75
C ASP A 510 -30.36 17.85 6.13
N LEU A 511 -29.05 17.83 6.39
CA LEU A 511 -28.10 18.75 5.76
C LEU A 511 -28.11 18.64 4.23
N LEU A 512 -28.13 17.42 3.67
CA LEU A 512 -28.17 17.22 2.22
C LEU A 512 -29.48 17.75 1.64
N ARG A 513 -30.63 17.50 2.30
CA ARG A 513 -31.94 18.03 1.93
C ARG A 513 -31.96 19.56 1.92
N ASP A 514 -31.44 20.19 2.97
CA ASP A 514 -31.38 21.64 3.08
C ASP A 514 -30.49 22.26 1.99
N LEU A 515 -29.32 21.67 1.74
CA LEU A 515 -28.41 22.13 0.69
C LEU A 515 -29.03 21.95 -0.69
N GLN A 516 -29.76 20.86 -0.92
CA GLN A 516 -30.45 20.55 -2.16
C GLN A 516 -31.47 21.66 -2.47
N GLN A 517 -32.31 22.01 -1.51
CA GLN A 517 -33.33 23.05 -1.64
C GLN A 517 -32.72 24.45 -1.79
N GLN A 518 -31.70 24.77 -0.99
CA GLN A 518 -31.07 26.09 -1.00
C GLN A 518 -30.24 26.36 -2.26
N LEU A 519 -29.65 25.31 -2.85
CA LEU A 519 -28.79 25.43 -4.03
C LEU A 519 -29.52 25.09 -5.33
N GLY A 520 -30.70 24.46 -5.27
CA GLY A 520 -31.43 23.98 -6.44
C GLY A 520 -30.67 22.90 -7.22
N MET A 521 -29.85 22.10 -6.53
CA MET A 521 -29.04 21.04 -7.13
C MET A 521 -29.85 19.75 -7.25
N ALA A 522 -29.58 18.95 -8.27
CA ALA A 522 -30.03 17.57 -8.33
C ALA A 522 -29.10 16.67 -7.51
N VAL A 523 -29.64 15.62 -6.90
CA VAL A 523 -28.86 14.69 -6.07
C VAL A 523 -29.00 13.27 -6.61
N LEU A 524 -27.88 12.65 -6.97
CA LEU A 524 -27.81 11.21 -7.20
C LEU A 524 -27.29 10.54 -5.94
N LEU A 525 -28.19 9.94 -5.18
CA LEU A 525 -27.87 9.25 -3.93
C LEU A 525 -27.60 7.78 -4.22
N VAL A 526 -26.35 7.34 -4.08
CA VAL A 526 -25.99 5.92 -4.17
C VAL A 526 -26.01 5.34 -2.77
N THR A 527 -26.84 4.32 -2.53
CA THR A 527 -26.97 3.71 -1.20
C THR A 527 -27.42 2.26 -1.29
N HIS A 528 -27.27 1.52 -0.20
CA HIS A 528 -27.88 0.21 -0.01
C HIS A 528 -29.01 0.24 1.04
N ASN A 529 -29.22 1.37 1.72
CA ASN A 529 -30.21 1.50 2.79
C ASN A 529 -31.50 2.14 2.27
N PHE A 530 -32.57 1.35 2.20
CA PHE A 530 -33.90 1.80 1.78
C PHE A 530 -34.55 2.78 2.76
N GLY A 531 -34.23 2.74 4.06
CA GLY A 531 -34.74 3.75 5.01
C GLY A 531 -34.28 5.16 4.65
N VAL A 532 -33.05 5.31 4.18
CA VAL A 532 -32.51 6.59 3.68
C VAL A 532 -33.22 7.03 2.39
N VAL A 533 -33.53 6.07 1.53
CA VAL A 533 -34.20 6.33 0.25
C VAL A 533 -35.63 6.80 0.48
N ALA A 534 -36.35 6.15 1.39
CA ALA A 534 -37.71 6.53 1.78
C ALA A 534 -37.80 7.95 2.34
N ASP A 535 -36.74 8.40 3.02
CA ASP A 535 -36.70 9.72 3.64
C ASP A 535 -36.28 10.83 2.65
N LEU A 536 -35.28 10.59 1.78
CA LEU A 536 -34.64 11.66 1.00
C LEU A 536 -34.96 11.66 -0.50
N CYS A 537 -35.31 10.53 -1.11
CA CYS A 537 -35.39 10.41 -2.57
C CYS A 537 -36.81 10.65 -3.10
N ASP A 538 -36.92 11.35 -4.22
CA ASP A 538 -38.18 11.51 -4.98
C ASP A 538 -38.46 10.25 -5.82
N ARG A 539 -37.40 9.74 -6.46
CA ARG A 539 -37.43 8.54 -7.30
C ARG A 539 -36.32 7.57 -6.93
N VAL A 540 -36.52 6.31 -7.30
CA VAL A 540 -35.61 5.21 -6.98
C VAL A 540 -35.34 4.38 -8.22
N ALA A 541 -34.09 4.02 -8.44
CA ALA A 541 -33.64 3.02 -9.41
C ALA A 541 -32.96 1.87 -8.66
N VAL A 542 -33.59 0.69 -8.68
CA VAL A 542 -33.08 -0.52 -8.04
C VAL A 542 -32.18 -1.27 -9.02
N MET A 543 -30.94 -1.50 -8.62
CA MET A 543 -29.88 -2.11 -9.42
C MET A 543 -29.48 -3.48 -8.86
N ARG A 544 -29.43 -4.48 -9.73
CA ARG A 544 -29.01 -5.84 -9.41
C ARG A 544 -28.08 -6.35 -10.49
N ARG A 545 -26.91 -6.89 -10.10
CA ARG A 545 -25.95 -7.55 -11.01
C ARG A 545 -25.66 -6.76 -12.30
N GLY A 546 -25.47 -5.44 -12.18
CA GLY A 546 -25.11 -4.59 -13.31
C GLY A 546 -26.28 -3.95 -14.05
N THR A 547 -27.54 -4.33 -13.77
CA THR A 547 -28.72 -3.85 -14.48
C THR A 547 -29.68 -3.12 -13.55
N ILE A 548 -30.39 -2.09 -14.04
CA ILE A 548 -31.56 -1.54 -13.34
C ILE A 548 -32.73 -2.50 -13.56
N VAL A 549 -33.29 -3.01 -12.46
CA VAL A 549 -34.39 -4.00 -12.49
C VAL A 549 -35.75 -3.38 -12.23
N GLU A 550 -35.79 -2.22 -11.57
CA GLU A 550 -37.02 -1.47 -11.30
C GLU A 550 -36.69 0.01 -11.10
N CYS A 551 -37.55 0.89 -11.60
CA CYS A 551 -37.43 2.32 -11.38
C CYS A 551 -38.83 2.95 -11.27
N GLY A 552 -39.00 3.89 -10.36
CA GLY A 552 -40.26 4.59 -10.15
C GLY A 552 -40.19 5.58 -9.00
N ASP A 553 -41.32 6.23 -8.74
CA ASP A 553 -41.48 7.12 -7.59
C ASP A 553 -41.28 6.35 -6.28
N THR A 554 -40.63 6.99 -5.31
CA THR A 554 -40.30 6.35 -4.02
C THR A 554 -41.55 5.78 -3.36
N ALA A 555 -42.65 6.55 -3.29
CA ALA A 555 -43.89 6.07 -2.68
C ALA A 555 -44.40 4.78 -3.35
N SER A 556 -44.49 4.76 -4.68
CA SER A 556 -44.97 3.59 -5.43
C SER A 556 -44.06 2.38 -5.29
N LEU A 557 -42.74 2.57 -5.23
CA LEU A 557 -41.79 1.47 -5.08
C LEU A 557 -41.93 0.78 -3.72
N PHE A 558 -42.22 1.55 -2.65
CA PHE A 558 -42.42 1.00 -1.31
C PHE A 558 -43.81 0.40 -1.09
N THR A 559 -44.85 0.92 -1.74
CA THR A 559 -46.23 0.41 -1.58
C THR A 559 -46.57 -0.72 -2.54
N GLU A 560 -46.07 -0.65 -3.78
CA GLU A 560 -46.41 -1.58 -4.87
C GLU A 560 -45.17 -2.03 -5.67
N PRO A 561 -44.16 -2.65 -5.02
CA PRO A 561 -42.95 -3.14 -5.69
C PRO A 561 -43.28 -4.23 -6.72
N ARG A 562 -42.97 -3.95 -7.99
CA ARG A 562 -43.29 -4.84 -9.12
C ARG A 562 -42.27 -5.96 -9.27
N HIS A 563 -40.98 -5.67 -9.12
CA HIS A 563 -39.92 -6.64 -9.34
C HIS A 563 -39.70 -7.51 -8.09
N GLU A 564 -39.51 -8.83 -8.30
CA GLU A 564 -39.32 -9.80 -7.21
C GLU A 564 -38.12 -9.45 -6.31
N TYR A 565 -37.03 -8.99 -6.91
CA TYR A 565 -35.85 -8.53 -6.17
C TYR A 565 -36.13 -7.33 -5.26
N THR A 566 -36.95 -6.38 -5.72
CA THR A 566 -37.32 -5.21 -4.93
C THR A 566 -38.16 -5.62 -3.73
N ARG A 567 -39.12 -6.53 -3.93
CA ARG A 567 -39.88 -7.16 -2.83
C ARG A 567 -38.96 -7.85 -1.82
N MET A 568 -38.05 -8.69 -2.30
CA MET A 568 -37.07 -9.38 -1.45
C MET A 568 -36.21 -8.40 -0.62
N LEU A 569 -35.78 -7.29 -1.23
CA LEU A 569 -35.00 -6.26 -0.51
C LEU A 569 -35.85 -5.55 0.55
N LEU A 570 -37.09 -5.18 0.24
CA LEU A 570 -37.99 -4.55 1.19
C LEU A 570 -38.37 -5.49 2.34
N ASP A 571 -38.68 -6.75 2.05
CA ASP A 571 -38.98 -7.79 3.06
C ASP A 571 -37.79 -8.09 4.00
N SER A 572 -36.57 -7.77 3.56
CA SER A 572 -35.36 -7.94 4.37
C SER A 572 -35.13 -6.80 5.38
N ILE A 573 -35.90 -5.72 5.27
CA ILE A 573 -35.85 -4.59 6.19
C ILE A 573 -36.70 -4.95 7.41
N LEU A 574 -36.06 -5.07 8.57
CA LEU A 574 -36.74 -5.30 9.83
C LEU A 574 -37.62 -4.09 10.16
N ASP A 575 -38.93 -4.25 10.06
CA ASP A 575 -39.91 -3.33 10.60
C ASP A 575 -40.02 -3.53 12.12
N GLY A 576 -39.89 -2.44 12.89
CA GLY A 576 -39.87 -2.48 14.36
C GLY A 576 -41.16 -3.02 15.02
N SER A 577 -42.14 -3.44 14.22
CA SER A 577 -43.39 -4.10 14.62
C SER A 577 -43.26 -5.63 14.69
N THR A 578 -42.27 -6.24 14.01
CA THR A 578 -42.08 -7.70 13.99
C THR A 578 -40.98 -8.10 14.97
N ALA A 579 -41.38 -8.60 16.13
CA ALA A 579 -40.44 -9.21 17.07
C ALA A 579 -39.78 -10.43 16.42
N ARG A 580 -38.45 -10.50 16.51
CA ARG A 580 -37.66 -11.65 16.04
C ARG A 580 -38.14 -12.91 16.76
N THR A 581 -38.72 -13.87 16.02
CA THR A 581 -39.33 -15.10 16.58
C THR A 581 -38.39 -16.31 16.49
N ASP A 582 -37.30 -16.18 15.74
CA ASP A 582 -36.25 -17.17 15.61
C ASP A 582 -35.50 -17.33 16.96
N PRO A 583 -35.39 -18.57 17.49
CA PRO A 583 -34.68 -18.82 18.73
C PRO A 583 -33.20 -18.45 18.57
N PRO A 584 -32.56 -17.86 19.59
CA PRO A 584 -31.13 -17.57 19.54
C PRO A 584 -30.38 -18.86 19.20
N SER A 585 -29.56 -18.82 18.14
CA SER A 585 -28.78 -19.98 17.70
C SER A 585 -27.92 -20.49 18.86
N GLY A 586 -28.34 -21.60 19.44
CA GLY A 586 -27.82 -22.12 20.69
C GLY A 586 -26.36 -22.56 20.60
N ARG A 587 -25.49 -21.85 21.33
CA ARG A 587 -24.27 -22.38 21.96
C ARG A 587 -23.79 -21.45 23.09
N TYR A 588 -24.67 -21.17 24.04
CA TYR A 588 -24.27 -20.85 25.41
C TYR A 588 -24.89 -21.90 26.30
N ALA A 589 -24.22 -23.05 26.38
CA ALA A 589 -24.50 -24.02 27.43
C ALA A 589 -23.99 -23.43 28.76
N GLU A 590 -24.94 -23.19 29.66
CA GLU A 590 -24.84 -23.18 31.13
C GLU A 590 -23.51 -22.74 31.75
N VAL A 591 -23.51 -21.51 32.28
CA VAL A 591 -22.79 -21.21 33.53
C VAL A 591 -23.82 -20.77 34.55
N SER A 592 -24.44 -21.75 35.19
CA SER A 592 -25.20 -21.52 36.43
C SER A 592 -24.21 -21.43 37.58
N GLY A 593 -24.04 -20.23 38.13
CA GLY A 593 -23.41 -19.98 39.43
C GLY A 593 -23.98 -18.70 40.03
N PRO A 594 -24.47 -18.70 41.28
CA PRO A 594 -25.08 -17.51 41.86
C PRO A 594 -23.96 -16.54 42.26
N THR A 595 -23.88 -15.39 41.59
CA THR A 595 -23.06 -14.29 42.11
C THR A 595 -24.00 -13.21 42.63
N THR A 596 -24.28 -13.31 43.92
CA THR A 596 -24.84 -12.24 44.73
C THR A 596 -23.89 -11.05 44.66
N ILE A 597 -24.31 -9.94 44.06
CA ILE A 597 -23.62 -8.66 44.21
C ILE A 597 -24.39 -7.89 45.29
N ALA A 598 -23.83 -7.91 46.50
CA ALA A 598 -24.24 -7.02 47.58
C ALA A 598 -23.72 -5.61 47.27
N ALA A 599 -24.56 -4.63 47.57
CA ALA A 599 -24.23 -3.21 47.53
C ALA A 599 -23.30 -2.84 48.69
N GLU A 600 -22.22 -2.13 48.38
CA GLU A 600 -21.59 -1.08 49.20
C GLU A 600 -20.86 -0.09 48.28
#